data_AF-A0A946VNQ2-F1
#
_entry.id   AF-A0A946VNQ2-F1
#
_cell.length_a   1.000
_cell.length_b   1.000
_cell.length_c   1.000
_cell.angle_alpha   90.00
_cell.angle_beta   90.00
_cell.angle_gamma   90.00
#
_symmetry.space_group_name_H-M   'P 1'
#
loop_
_entity.id
_entity.type
_entity.pdbx_description
1 polymer ?
#
loop_
_entity_poly.entity_id
_entity_poly.type
_entity_poly.pdbx_seq_one_letter_code
_entity_poly.pdbx_strand_id
1 'polypeptide(L)'
;HAKPTYVVDGVIHYCVTNMPGAVAKTSTLALTNATLPYVVQLADLGWREACRTNAEIRHGANIVAGHITHSAVADAFALAHRNIADFLQ
;
A
#
# COMPACT_ATOMS: atom_id res chain seq x y z
N HIS A 1 1.90 -10.48 -19.97
CA HIS A 1 2.12 -11.91 -19.68
C HIS A 1 2.40 -12.77 -20.93
N ALA A 2 1.99 -12.38 -22.15
CA ALA A 2 2.18 -13.21 -23.34
C ALA A 2 3.66 -13.51 -23.71
N LYS A 3 4.61 -12.66 -23.32
CA LYS A 3 6.05 -12.92 -23.40
C LYS A 3 6.66 -12.61 -22.02
N PRO A 4 6.73 -13.60 -21.12
CA PRO A 4 7.10 -13.35 -19.73
C PRO A 4 8.62 -13.29 -19.51
N THR A 5 9.40 -13.66 -20.54
CA THR A 5 10.86 -13.68 -20.50
C THR A 5 11.47 -12.96 -21.69
N TYR A 6 12.68 -12.47 -21.51
CA TYR A 6 13.56 -11.96 -22.56
C TYR A 6 15.03 -12.24 -22.19
N VAL A 7 15.96 -12.12 -23.14
CA VAL A 7 17.39 -12.41 -22.94
C VAL A 7 18.22 -11.11 -22.99
N VAL A 8 19.12 -10.92 -22.02
CA VAL A 8 20.12 -9.85 -21.99
C VAL A 8 21.46 -10.47 -21.63
N ASP A 9 22.51 -10.23 -22.44
CA ASP A 9 23.86 -10.77 -22.23
C ASP A 9 23.91 -12.29 -21.97
N GLY A 10 23.02 -13.05 -22.63
CA GLY A 10 22.89 -14.50 -22.48
C GLY A 10 22.09 -14.96 -21.25
N VAL A 11 21.61 -14.05 -20.40
CA VAL A 11 20.80 -14.34 -19.22
C VAL A 11 19.31 -14.20 -19.54
N ILE A 12 18.48 -15.13 -19.05
CA ILE A 12 17.02 -15.06 -19.18
C ILE A 12 16.44 -14.25 -18.01
N HIS A 13 15.76 -13.15 -18.32
CA HIS A 13 15.09 -12.29 -17.36
C HIS A 13 13.60 -12.58 -17.30
N TYR A 14 13.06 -12.82 -16.10
CA TYR A 14 11.61 -12.95 -15.83
C TYR A 14 11.17 -11.83 -14.87
N CYS A 15 10.50 -10.80 -15.39
CA CYS A 15 10.15 -9.58 -14.65
C CYS A 15 8.64 -9.29 -14.68
N VAL A 16 7.82 -10.34 -14.59
CA VAL A 16 6.36 -10.21 -14.59
C VAL A 16 5.90 -9.53 -13.30
N THR A 17 5.25 -8.38 -13.43
CA THR A 17 4.63 -7.67 -12.30
C THR A 17 3.37 -8.38 -11.81
N ASN A 18 3.02 -8.23 -10.54
CA ASN A 18 1.79 -8.78 -9.96
C ASN A 18 1.67 -10.30 -10.17
N MET A 19 2.77 -11.05 -9.94
CA MET A 19 2.75 -12.52 -9.96
C MET A 19 1.66 -13.16 -9.08
N PRO A 20 1.29 -12.60 -7.90
CA PRO A 20 0.15 -13.10 -7.14
C PRO A 20 -1.15 -13.19 -7.96
N GLY A 21 -1.32 -12.32 -8.95
CA GLY A 21 -2.48 -12.36 -9.86
C GLY A 21 -2.60 -13.66 -10.67
N ALA A 22 -1.49 -14.38 -10.92
CA ALA A 22 -1.53 -15.67 -11.61
C ALA A 22 -2.18 -16.78 -10.76
N VAL A 23 -2.22 -16.61 -9.43
CA VAL A 23 -2.81 -17.56 -8.47
C VAL A 23 -3.88 -16.87 -7.62
N ALA A 24 -4.81 -16.19 -8.31
CA ALA A 24 -5.79 -15.29 -7.72
C ALA A 24 -6.57 -15.88 -6.52
N LYS A 25 -6.97 -17.16 -6.54
CA LYS A 25 -7.67 -17.80 -5.42
C LYS A 25 -6.81 -17.79 -4.15
N THR A 26 -5.57 -18.26 -4.25
CA THR A 26 -4.64 -18.34 -3.13
C THR A 26 -4.25 -16.94 -2.65
N SER A 27 -3.93 -16.04 -3.57
CA SER A 27 -3.50 -14.68 -3.24
C SER A 27 -4.60 -13.83 -2.63
N THR A 28 -5.85 -14.01 -3.07
CA THR A 28 -7.00 -13.33 -2.46
C THR A 28 -7.13 -13.75 -1.01
N LEU A 29 -7.19 -15.06 -0.73
CA LEU A 29 -7.32 -15.55 0.64
C LEU A 29 -6.16 -15.07 1.53
N ALA A 30 -4.93 -15.12 1.02
CA ALA A 30 -3.75 -14.64 1.76
C ALA A 30 -3.84 -13.14 2.07
N LEU A 31 -4.14 -12.31 1.07
CA LEU A 31 -4.24 -10.86 1.24
C LEU A 31 -5.39 -10.50 2.17
N THR A 32 -6.59 -11.03 1.93
CA THR A 32 -7.78 -10.68 2.74
C THR A 32 -7.63 -11.13 4.18
N ASN A 33 -7.03 -12.29 4.46
CA ASN A 33 -6.79 -12.72 5.83
C ASN A 33 -5.84 -11.76 6.58
N ALA A 34 -4.84 -11.21 5.90
CA ALA A 34 -3.95 -10.22 6.49
C ALA A 34 -4.62 -8.83 6.65
N THR A 35 -5.44 -8.41 5.68
CA THR A 35 -6.03 -7.06 5.69
C THR A 35 -7.34 -6.95 6.48
N LEU A 36 -8.06 -8.05 6.68
CA LEU A 36 -9.40 -8.05 7.27
C LEU A 36 -9.47 -7.37 8.65
N PRO A 37 -8.54 -7.60 9.60
CA PRO A 37 -8.58 -6.92 10.90
C PRO A 37 -8.54 -5.38 10.77
N TYR A 38 -7.72 -4.86 9.86
CA TYR A 38 -7.62 -3.41 9.61
C TYR A 38 -8.89 -2.85 8.95
N VAL A 39 -9.48 -3.61 8.02
CA VAL A 39 -10.73 -3.22 7.36
C VAL A 39 -11.87 -3.11 8.37
N VAL A 40 -11.99 -4.09 9.27
CA VAL A 40 -13.01 -4.05 10.34
C VAL A 40 -12.78 -2.85 11.26
N GLN A 41 -11.55 -2.62 11.71
CA GLN A 41 -11.22 -1.47 12.57
C GLN A 41 -11.54 -0.12 11.89
N LEU A 42 -11.23 0.02 10.59
CA LEU A 42 -11.56 1.21 9.82
C LEU A 42 -13.07 1.39 9.66
N ALA A 43 -13.82 0.30 9.48
CA ALA A 43 -15.27 0.35 9.36
C ALA A 43 -15.95 0.77 10.67
N ASP A 44 -15.48 0.26 11.80
CA ASP A 44 -16.07 0.51 13.12
C ASP A 44 -15.73 1.91 13.66
N LEU A 45 -14.48 2.36 13.50
CA LEU A 45 -13.97 3.59 14.12
C LEU A 45 -13.90 4.78 13.14
N GLY A 46 -13.96 4.51 11.84
CA GLY A 46 -13.53 5.47 10.82
C GLY A 46 -12.02 5.69 10.81
N TRP A 47 -11.53 6.35 9.77
CA TRP A 47 -10.08 6.47 9.53
C TRP A 47 -9.33 7.29 10.59
N ARG A 48 -9.93 8.37 11.13
CA ARG A 48 -9.24 9.25 12.09
C ARG A 48 -8.92 8.50 13.38
N GLU A 49 -9.94 7.89 13.98
CA GLU A 49 -9.78 7.18 15.24
C GLU A 49 -8.98 5.88 15.07
N ALA A 50 -9.15 5.19 13.94
CA ALA A 50 -8.29 4.06 13.59
C ALA A 50 -6.80 4.46 13.48
N CYS A 51 -6.47 5.59 12.85
CA CYS A 51 -5.08 6.09 12.80
C CYS A 51 -4.56 6.57 14.17
N ARG A 52 -5.42 7.07 15.06
CA ARG A 52 -5.03 7.46 16.43
C ARG A 52 -4.66 6.23 17.25
N THR A 53 -5.47 5.18 17.18
CA THR A 53 -5.37 3.99 18.02
C THR A 53 -4.48 2.89 17.43
N ASN A 54 -4.29 2.84 16.11
CA ASN A 54 -3.46 1.86 15.41
C ASN A 54 -2.34 2.54 14.60
N ALA A 55 -1.10 2.35 15.06
CA ALA A 55 0.09 2.90 14.39
C ALA A 55 0.29 2.32 12.97
N GLU A 56 -0.04 1.06 12.72
CA GLU A 56 0.12 0.43 11.40
C GLU A 56 -0.81 1.07 10.37
N ILE A 57 -2.06 1.31 10.75
CA ILE A 57 -3.02 2.05 9.90
C ILE A 57 -2.53 3.48 9.66
N ARG A 58 -2.02 4.16 10.71
CA ARG A 58 -1.47 5.51 10.58
C ARG A 58 -0.29 5.57 9.61
N HIS A 59 0.61 4.59 9.64
CA HIS A 59 1.74 4.52 8.72
C HIS A 59 1.32 4.23 7.28
N GLY A 60 0.18 3.55 7.07
CA GLY A 60 -0.36 3.28 5.74
C GLY A 60 -0.98 4.50 5.03
N ALA A 61 -1.22 5.61 5.74
CA ALA A 61 -1.89 6.78 5.18
C ALA A 61 -0.94 7.63 4.31
N ASN A 62 -1.22 7.65 3.01
CA ASN A 62 -0.40 8.34 2.01
C ASN A 62 -0.89 9.76 1.69
N ILE A 63 -2.21 9.96 1.65
CA ILE A 63 -2.84 11.24 1.31
C ILE A 63 -4.03 11.48 2.24
N VAL A 64 -4.11 12.68 2.81
CA VAL A 64 -5.23 13.13 3.65
C VAL A 64 -5.62 14.55 3.24
N ALA A 65 -6.90 14.78 2.96
CA ALA A 65 -7.45 16.10 2.60
C ALA A 65 -6.64 16.85 1.51
N GLY A 66 -6.14 16.11 0.50
CA GLY A 66 -5.35 16.67 -0.60
C GLY A 66 -3.86 16.88 -0.31
N HIS A 67 -3.38 16.56 0.90
CA HIS A 67 -1.98 16.66 1.28
C HIS A 67 -1.31 15.28 1.35
N ILE A 68 -0.06 15.20 0.89
CA ILE A 68 0.75 13.99 1.03
C ILE A 68 1.23 13.87 2.47
N THR A 69 0.87 12.77 3.12
CA THR A 69 1.20 12.48 4.52
C THR A 69 2.34 11.48 4.68
N HIS A 70 2.72 10.77 3.61
CA HIS A 70 3.85 9.84 3.62
C HIS A 70 5.11 10.50 3.04
N SER A 71 6.17 10.63 3.84
CA SER A 71 7.39 11.35 3.46
C SER A 71 8.06 10.77 2.21
N ALA A 72 8.22 9.44 2.12
CA ALA A 72 8.87 8.82 0.97
C ALA A 72 8.14 9.09 -0.37
N VAL A 73 6.82 9.31 -0.34
CA VAL A 73 6.06 9.67 -1.54
C VAL A 73 6.30 11.12 -1.90
N ALA A 74 6.32 12.01 -0.92
CA ALA A 74 6.66 13.41 -1.14
C ALA A 74 8.08 13.55 -1.72
N ASP A 75 9.05 12.82 -1.16
CA ASP A 75 10.45 12.84 -1.61
C ASP A 75 10.61 12.29 -3.03
N ALA A 76 9.96 11.16 -3.34
CA ALA A 76 10.05 10.52 -4.65
C ALA A 76 9.55 11.42 -5.81
N PHE A 77 8.61 12.33 -5.52
CA PHE A 77 8.02 13.23 -6.51
C PHE A 77 8.38 14.71 -6.30
N ALA A 78 9.28 15.03 -5.35
CA ALA A 78 9.64 16.39 -4.97
C ALA A 78 8.44 17.30 -4.65
N LEU A 79 7.45 16.76 -3.92
CA LEU A 79 6.22 17.45 -3.53
C LEU A 79 6.24 17.83 -2.03
N ALA A 80 5.34 18.73 -1.63
CA ALA A 80 5.21 19.13 -0.23
C ALA A 80 4.68 17.98 0.65
N HIS A 81 5.36 17.73 1.76
CA HIS A 81 4.93 16.80 2.82
C HIS A 81 4.19 17.54 3.94
N ARG A 82 3.16 16.91 4.51
CA ARG A 82 2.50 17.38 5.73
C ARG A 82 2.35 16.23 6.72
N ASN A 83 2.59 16.49 8.00
CA ASN A 83 2.50 15.43 9.00
C ASN A 83 1.04 14.98 9.17
N ILE A 84 0.80 13.67 9.19
CA ILE A 84 -0.55 13.13 9.43
C ILE A 84 -1.12 13.56 10.78
N ALA A 85 -0.28 13.77 11.80
CA ALA A 85 -0.69 14.22 13.13
C ALA A 85 -1.49 15.52 13.10
N ASP A 86 -1.24 16.40 12.12
CA ASP A 86 -1.97 17.67 11.96
C ASP A 86 -3.46 17.46 11.62
N PHE A 87 -3.82 16.29 11.08
CA PHE A 87 -5.19 15.93 10.68
C PHE A 87 -5.88 15.00 11.68
N LEU A 88 -5.11 14.48 12.62
CA LEU A 88 -5.54 13.62 13.71
C LEU A 88 -5.64 14.43 15.02
N GLN A 89 -5.89 15.74 14.94
CA GLN A 89 -6.25 16.55 16.10
C GLN A 89 -7.73 16.37 16.41
#